data_AF-A0A7Y4SSI5-F1
#
_entry.id   AF-A0A7Y4SSI5-F1
#
_cell.length_a   1.000
_cell.length_b   1.000
_cell.length_c   1.000
_cell.angle_alpha   90.00
_cell.angle_beta   90.00
_cell.angle_gamma   90.00
#
_symmetry.space_group_name_H-M   'P 1'
#
loop_
_entity.id
_entity.type
_entity.pdbx_description
1 polymer ?
#
loop_
_entity_poly.entity_id
_entity_poly.type
_entity_poly.pdbx_seq_one_letter_code
_entity_poly.pdbx_strand_id
1 'polypeptide(L)'
;MLSEMKDVLEALSYLATIIGIPVAIGVFWYEKRKERIAGELETYMRSNDKYIGYLTLCLQHPQLMGFDISPDEEDVKTSGLSVEQLTLFTILISTMETGFLLYRTQGSAIKESQYKGWHEYMSYWASRDAFRKAWRAVSSQFDSEFESAMNEIIGTAQQRLQRTALHAAAEPER
;
A
#
# COMPACT_ATOMS: atom_id res chain seq x y z
N MET A 1 39.48 -22.60 -46.45
CA MET A 1 39.00 -21.20 -46.52
C MET A 1 37.49 -21.08 -46.69
N LEU A 2 36.88 -21.17 -47.89
CA LEU A 2 35.42 -20.99 -48.04
C LEU A 2 34.56 -22.08 -47.36
N SER A 3 35.04 -23.34 -47.32
CA SER A 3 34.36 -24.44 -46.60
C SER A 3 34.43 -24.22 -45.09
N GLU A 4 35.64 -24.02 -44.55
CA GLU A 4 35.84 -23.78 -43.11
C GLU A 4 35.08 -22.56 -42.60
N MET A 5 34.95 -21.49 -43.41
CA MET A 5 34.10 -20.34 -43.06
C MET A 5 32.61 -20.73 -42.95
N LYS A 6 32.11 -21.59 -43.84
CA LYS A 6 30.71 -22.06 -43.78
C LYS A 6 30.48 -22.91 -42.54
N ASP A 7 31.40 -23.82 -42.23
CA ASP A 7 31.30 -24.70 -41.07
C ASP A 7 31.30 -23.92 -39.74
N VAL A 8 32.13 -22.88 -39.64
CA VAL A 8 32.15 -21.96 -38.48
C VAL A 8 30.84 -21.18 -38.36
N LEU A 9 30.30 -20.66 -39.48
CA LEU A 9 29.04 -19.93 -39.48
C LEU A 9 27.86 -20.84 -39.09
N GLU A 10 27.85 -22.09 -39.56
CA GLU A 10 26.84 -23.08 -39.22
C GLU A 10 26.89 -23.44 -37.73
N ALA A 11 28.08 -23.71 -37.18
CA ALA A 11 28.25 -23.96 -35.76
C ALA A 11 27.80 -22.77 -34.88
N LEU A 12 28.10 -21.54 -35.29
CA LEU A 12 27.65 -20.33 -34.61
C LEU A 12 26.12 -20.18 -34.65
N SER A 13 25.48 -20.53 -35.77
CA SER A 13 24.02 -20.50 -35.90
C SER A 13 23.32 -21.48 -34.95
N TYR A 14 23.89 -22.68 -34.77
CA TYR A 14 23.38 -23.67 -33.83
C TYR A 14 23.59 -23.24 -32.39
N LEU A 15 24.76 -22.69 -32.07
CA LEU A 15 25.05 -22.15 -30.74
C LEU A 15 24.10 -20.99 -30.39
N ALA A 16 23.88 -20.08 -31.33
CA ALA A 16 22.94 -18.97 -31.16
C ALA A 16 21.51 -19.45 -30.93
N THR A 17 21.10 -20.55 -31.57
CA THR A 17 19.75 -21.13 -31.39
C THR A 17 19.62 -21.83 -30.03
N ILE A 18 20.64 -22.62 -29.64
CA ILE A 18 20.68 -23.35 -28.37
C ILE A 18 20.69 -22.37 -27.18
N ILE A 19 21.30 -21.20 -27.32
CA ILE A 19 21.32 -20.17 -26.26
C ILE A 19 20.09 -19.26 -26.38
N GLY A 20 19.74 -18.85 -27.59
CA GLY A 20 18.71 -17.86 -27.86
C GLY A 20 17.32 -18.32 -27.43
N ILE A 21 16.96 -19.58 -27.68
CA ILE A 21 15.64 -20.10 -27.31
C ILE A 21 15.46 -20.15 -25.78
N PRO A 22 16.37 -20.76 -24.97
CA PRO A 22 16.26 -20.71 -23.51
C PRO A 22 16.26 -19.30 -22.93
N VAL A 23 17.09 -18.39 -23.47
CA VAL A 23 17.10 -16.98 -23.04
C VAL A 23 15.76 -16.32 -23.33
N ALA A 24 15.21 -16.50 -24.54
CA ALA A 24 13.91 -15.95 -24.91
C ALA A 24 12.78 -16.50 -24.01
N ILE A 25 12.79 -17.80 -23.72
CA ILE A 25 11.85 -18.41 -22.78
C ILE A 25 12.01 -17.80 -21.38
N GLY A 26 13.24 -17.66 -20.88
CA GLY A 26 13.50 -17.08 -19.56
C GLY A 26 12.99 -15.64 -19.44
N VAL A 27 13.27 -14.80 -20.45
CA VAL A 27 12.76 -13.42 -20.51
C VAL A 27 11.23 -13.41 -20.59
N PHE A 28 10.62 -14.25 -21.43
CA PHE A 28 9.17 -14.34 -21.55
C PHE A 28 8.49 -14.69 -20.22
N TRP A 29 9.01 -15.67 -19.48
CA TRP A 29 8.47 -16.04 -18.17
C TRP A 29 8.60 -14.90 -17.14
N TYR A 30 9.74 -14.19 -17.15
CA TYR A 30 9.97 -13.04 -16.28
C TYR A 30 8.97 -11.90 -16.58
N GLU A 31 8.81 -11.55 -17.86
CA GLU A 31 7.87 -10.51 -18.30
C GLU A 31 6.42 -10.91 -17.99
N LYS A 32 6.04 -12.16 -18.27
CA LYS A 32 4.68 -12.66 -18.00
C LYS A 32 4.33 -12.63 -16.52
N ARG A 33 5.29 -12.96 -15.65
CA ARG A 33 5.11 -12.84 -14.19
C ARG A 33 4.88 -11.39 -13.76
N LYS A 34 5.66 -10.45 -14.32
CA LYS A 34 5.51 -9.02 -14.03
C LYS A 34 4.18 -8.47 -14.53
N GLU A 35 3.75 -8.84 -15.73
CA GLU A 35 2.46 -8.47 -16.31
C GLU A 35 1.30 -8.96 -15.44
N ARG A 36 1.37 -10.20 -14.95
CA ARG A 36 0.35 -10.76 -14.05
C ARG A 36 0.19 -9.94 -12.76
N ILE A 37 1.30 -9.65 -12.08
CA ILE A 37 1.29 -8.84 -10.84
C ILE A 37 0.74 -7.43 -11.12
N ALA A 38 1.13 -6.82 -12.23
CA ALA A 38 0.64 -5.51 -12.62
C ALA A 38 -0.88 -5.53 -12.91
N GLY A 39 -1.39 -6.56 -13.58
CA GLY A 39 -2.82 -6.70 -13.87
C GLY A 39 -3.67 -6.96 -12.62
N GLU A 40 -3.17 -7.74 -11.66
CA GLU A 40 -3.82 -7.95 -10.36
C GLU A 40 -3.93 -6.61 -9.60
N LEU A 41 -2.86 -5.82 -9.57
CA LEU A 41 -2.85 -4.51 -8.93
C LEU A 41 -3.76 -3.49 -9.63
N GLU A 42 -3.77 -3.46 -10.96
CA GLU A 42 -4.67 -2.60 -11.73
C GLU A 42 -6.14 -2.92 -11.44
N THR A 43 -6.46 -4.20 -11.33
CA THR A 43 -7.81 -4.66 -10.97
C THR A 43 -8.20 -4.17 -9.58
N TYR A 44 -7.30 -4.31 -8.61
CA TYR A 44 -7.51 -3.79 -7.25
C TYR A 44 -7.73 -2.26 -7.27
N MET A 45 -6.83 -1.50 -7.92
CA MET A 45 -6.94 -0.04 -8.00
C MET A 45 -8.27 0.42 -8.61
N ARG A 46 -8.70 -0.23 -9.69
CA ARG A 46 -10.00 0.06 -10.33
C ARG A 46 -11.18 -0.22 -9.42
N SER A 47 -11.09 -1.25 -8.58
CA SER A 47 -12.12 -1.53 -7.56
C SER A 47 -12.08 -0.47 -6.46
N ASN A 48 -10.89 -0.09 -6.02
CA ASN A 48 -10.70 0.93 -5.00
C ASN A 48 -11.20 2.31 -5.44
N ASP A 49 -11.00 2.70 -6.70
CA ASP A 49 -11.52 3.95 -7.26
C ASP A 49 -13.06 4.01 -7.18
N LYS A 50 -13.73 2.88 -7.47
CA LYS A 50 -15.19 2.78 -7.31
C LYS A 50 -15.62 2.86 -5.85
N TYR A 51 -14.86 2.25 -4.96
CA TYR A 51 -15.11 2.30 -3.52
C TYR A 51 -14.98 3.74 -2.99
N ILE A 52 -13.91 4.46 -3.34
CA ILE A 52 -13.74 5.88 -3.00
C ILE A 52 -14.87 6.73 -3.59
N GLY A 53 -15.27 6.43 -4.84
CA GLY A 53 -16.41 7.07 -5.48
C GLY A 53 -17.72 6.88 -4.69
N TYR A 54 -17.97 5.67 -4.19
CA TYR A 54 -19.11 5.37 -3.33
C TYR A 54 -19.06 6.15 -2.00
N LEU A 55 -17.92 6.13 -1.30
CA LEU A 55 -17.75 6.89 -0.06
C LEU A 55 -17.93 8.40 -0.27
N THR A 56 -17.52 8.91 -1.42
CA THR A 56 -17.75 10.31 -1.82
C THR A 56 -19.25 10.60 -1.97
N LEU A 57 -20.03 9.67 -2.54
CA LEU A 57 -21.49 9.80 -2.58
C LEU A 57 -22.11 9.78 -1.17
N CYS A 58 -21.59 8.94 -0.26
CA CYS A 58 -22.04 8.94 1.14
C CYS A 58 -21.79 10.30 1.82
N LEU A 59 -20.65 10.95 1.53
CA LEU A 59 -20.35 12.30 2.03
C LEU A 59 -21.26 13.38 1.43
N GLN A 60 -21.69 13.22 0.17
CA GLN A 60 -22.60 14.15 -0.49
C GLN A 60 -24.06 13.99 -0.03
N HIS A 61 -24.41 12.79 0.44
CA HIS A 61 -25.76 12.45 0.87
C HIS A 61 -25.75 11.77 2.26
N PRO A 62 -25.27 12.45 3.31
CA PRO A 62 -25.10 11.86 4.65
C PRO A 62 -26.41 11.36 5.26
N GLN A 63 -27.54 11.99 4.90
CA GLN A 63 -28.88 11.58 5.34
C GLN A 63 -29.29 10.17 4.90
N LEU A 64 -28.63 9.61 3.88
CA LEU A 64 -28.91 8.25 3.40
C LEU A 64 -28.24 7.18 4.27
N MET A 65 -27.33 7.56 5.17
CA MET A 65 -26.60 6.63 6.04
C MET A 65 -25.98 5.45 5.28
N GLY A 66 -25.46 5.71 4.07
CA GLY A 66 -24.92 4.69 3.18
C GLY A 66 -23.52 4.19 3.54
N PHE A 67 -22.87 4.80 4.54
CA PHE A 67 -21.60 4.31 5.03
C PHE A 67 -21.79 2.94 5.69
N ASP A 68 -20.88 2.02 5.41
CA ASP A 68 -20.93 0.61 5.80
C ASP A 68 -20.78 0.38 7.31
N ILE A 69 -20.33 1.38 8.04
CA ILE A 69 -20.16 1.35 9.49
C ILE A 69 -21.32 2.08 10.16
N SER A 70 -22.02 1.37 11.05
CA SER A 70 -23.17 1.92 11.77
C SER A 70 -22.72 2.88 12.89
N PRO A 71 -23.40 4.03 13.08
CA PRO A 71 -23.19 4.90 14.24
C PRO A 71 -23.37 4.18 15.58
N ASP A 72 -24.07 3.04 15.58
CA ASP A 72 -24.37 2.28 16.77
C ASP A 72 -23.26 1.33 17.24
N GLU A 73 -22.25 1.10 16.41
CA GLU A 73 -21.10 0.26 16.76
C GLU A 73 -20.29 0.88 17.90
N GLU A 74 -19.83 0.03 18.83
CA GLU A 74 -19.17 0.49 20.06
C GLU A 74 -17.87 1.25 19.76
N ASP A 75 -17.10 0.79 18.78
CA ASP A 75 -15.85 1.44 18.38
C ASP A 75 -16.10 2.82 17.75
N VAL A 76 -17.20 2.98 17.02
CA VAL A 76 -17.64 4.26 16.45
C VAL A 76 -18.06 5.22 17.55
N LYS A 77 -18.90 4.76 18.48
CA LYS A 77 -19.32 5.54 19.65
C LYS A 77 -18.13 5.99 20.48
N THR A 78 -17.19 5.08 20.75
CA THR A 78 -15.99 5.34 21.54
C THR A 78 -15.00 6.26 20.82
N SER A 79 -15.00 6.26 19.47
CA SER A 79 -14.13 7.14 18.70
C SER A 79 -14.45 8.63 18.92
N GLY A 80 -15.72 8.98 19.17
CA GLY A 80 -16.20 10.36 19.24
C GLY A 80 -16.12 11.12 17.92
N LEU A 81 -15.93 10.40 16.80
CA LEU A 81 -15.89 10.97 15.45
C LEU A 81 -17.27 10.88 14.81
N SER A 82 -17.60 11.86 13.96
CA SER A 82 -18.81 11.78 13.14
C SER A 82 -18.66 10.73 12.03
N VAL A 83 -19.78 10.27 11.49
CA VAL A 83 -19.79 9.34 10.35
C VAL A 83 -19.01 9.93 9.17
N GLU A 84 -19.17 11.22 8.88
CA GLU A 84 -18.46 11.91 7.80
C GLU A 84 -16.94 11.96 8.04
N GLN A 85 -16.52 12.15 9.30
CA GLN A 85 -15.10 12.10 9.65
C GLN A 85 -14.54 10.68 9.44
N LEU A 86 -15.28 9.66 9.87
CA LEU A 86 -14.90 8.27 9.65
C LEU A 86 -14.83 7.94 8.16
N THR A 87 -15.82 8.36 7.35
CA THR A 87 -15.80 8.18 5.90
C THR A 87 -14.57 8.84 5.26
N LEU A 88 -14.21 10.06 5.67
CA LEU A 88 -12.99 10.73 5.18
C LEU A 88 -11.71 9.99 5.59
N PHE A 89 -11.64 9.50 6.83
CA PHE A 89 -10.52 8.68 7.27
C PHE A 89 -10.45 7.35 6.50
N THR A 90 -11.57 6.73 6.20
CA THR A 90 -11.64 5.52 5.40
C THR A 90 -11.11 5.76 3.99
N ILE A 91 -11.47 6.87 3.33
CA ILE A 91 -10.89 7.26 2.04
C ILE A 91 -9.37 7.45 2.14
N LEU A 92 -8.90 8.16 3.18
CA LEU A 92 -7.48 8.37 3.42
C LEU A 92 -6.72 7.06 3.61
N ILE A 93 -7.25 6.16 4.43
CA ILE A 93 -6.63 4.86 4.74
C ILE A 93 -6.64 3.94 3.51
N SER A 94 -7.74 3.90 2.74
CA SER A 94 -7.81 3.19 1.45
C SER A 94 -6.75 3.67 0.45
N THR A 95 -6.47 4.98 0.45
CA THR A 95 -5.39 5.55 -0.37
C THR A 95 -4.01 5.10 0.11
N MET A 96 -3.80 5.02 1.44
CA MET A 96 -2.55 4.50 2.02
C MET A 96 -2.35 3.01 1.71
N GLU A 97 -3.40 2.20 1.80
CA GLU A 97 -3.36 0.77 1.45
C GLU A 97 -2.96 0.58 -0.02
N THR A 98 -3.55 1.37 -0.93
CA THR A 98 -3.19 1.35 -2.35
C THR A 98 -1.70 1.66 -2.54
N GLY A 99 -1.17 2.66 -1.84
CA GLY A 99 0.26 2.96 -1.81
C GLY A 99 1.09 1.78 -1.29
N PHE A 100 0.69 1.20 -0.16
CA PHE A 100 1.36 0.04 0.44
C PHE A 100 1.46 -1.14 -0.53
N LEU A 101 0.34 -1.55 -1.14
CA LEU A 101 0.28 -2.69 -2.06
C LEU A 101 1.09 -2.45 -3.36
N LEU A 102 1.09 -1.22 -3.87
CA LEU A 102 1.84 -0.84 -5.08
C LEU A 102 3.35 -1.00 -4.91
N TYR A 103 3.88 -0.67 -3.73
CA TYR A 103 5.33 -0.65 -3.49
C TYR A 103 5.87 -1.90 -2.80
N ARG A 104 5.04 -2.68 -2.10
CA ARG A 104 5.43 -3.97 -1.47
C ARG A 104 5.92 -5.01 -2.49
N THR A 105 5.36 -5.01 -3.70
CA THR A 105 5.49 -6.13 -4.64
C THR A 105 6.68 -6.04 -5.60
N GLN A 106 7.50 -4.98 -5.57
CA GLN A 106 8.46 -4.71 -6.65
C GLN A 106 9.81 -4.15 -6.17
N GLY A 107 10.89 -4.90 -6.40
CA GLY A 107 12.25 -4.58 -5.94
C GLY A 107 13.03 -3.62 -6.84
N SER A 108 12.64 -2.34 -6.92
CA SER A 108 13.49 -1.30 -7.54
C SER A 108 13.82 -0.16 -6.57
N ALA A 109 15.02 0.42 -6.68
CA ALA A 109 15.49 1.49 -5.80
C ALA A 109 14.60 2.74 -5.79
N ILE A 110 14.00 3.07 -6.95
CA ILE A 110 13.02 4.17 -7.06
C ILE A 110 11.77 3.86 -6.23
N LYS A 111 11.36 2.59 -6.13
CA LYS A 111 10.19 2.19 -5.36
C LYS A 111 10.45 2.19 -3.85
N GLU A 112 11.68 1.94 -3.44
CA GLU A 112 12.10 2.05 -2.04
C GLU A 112 12.02 3.49 -1.53
N SER A 113 12.46 4.48 -2.32
CA SER A 113 12.32 5.89 -1.96
C SER A 113 10.86 6.35 -1.91
N GLN A 114 10.02 5.88 -2.83
CA GLN A 114 8.60 6.21 -2.85
C GLN A 114 7.85 5.56 -1.68
N TYR A 115 8.20 4.32 -1.32
CA TYR A 115 7.66 3.65 -0.14
C TYR A 115 8.03 4.38 1.14
N LYS A 116 9.26 4.89 1.25
CA LYS A 116 9.67 5.73 2.39
C LYS A 116 8.74 6.94 2.57
N GLY A 117 8.38 7.62 1.48
CA GLY A 117 7.42 8.74 1.54
C GLY A 117 6.04 8.32 2.07
N TRP A 118 5.52 7.17 1.62
CA TRP A 118 4.27 6.61 2.16
C TRP A 118 4.39 6.23 3.63
N HIS A 119 5.49 5.60 4.03
CA HIS A 119 5.76 5.24 5.42
C HIS A 119 5.81 6.47 6.33
N GLU A 120 6.50 7.53 5.89
CA GLU A 120 6.55 8.81 6.62
C GLU A 120 5.16 9.46 6.70
N TYR A 121 4.38 9.41 5.63
CA TYR A 121 3.01 9.92 5.61
C TYR A 121 2.09 9.16 6.58
N MET A 122 2.14 7.82 6.58
CA MET A 122 1.42 6.97 7.52
C MET A 122 1.86 7.24 8.96
N SER A 123 3.17 7.37 9.20
CA SER A 123 3.73 7.70 10.51
C SER A 123 3.27 9.06 11.03
N TYR A 124 3.20 10.06 10.14
CA TYR A 124 2.67 11.38 10.47
C TYR A 124 1.22 11.30 10.93
N TRP A 125 0.36 10.61 10.17
CA TRP A 125 -1.05 10.45 10.54
C TRP A 125 -1.25 9.60 11.79
N ALA A 126 -0.48 8.54 11.98
CA ALA A 126 -0.50 7.69 13.17
C ALA A 126 -0.21 8.45 14.48
N SER A 127 0.55 9.55 14.40
CA SER A 127 0.80 10.43 15.55
C SER A 127 -0.44 11.21 16.01
N ARG A 128 -1.48 11.32 15.17
CA ARG A 128 -2.68 12.11 15.46
C ARG A 128 -3.73 11.28 16.18
N ASP A 129 -4.32 11.86 17.22
CA ASP A 129 -5.32 11.15 18.05
C ASP A 129 -6.58 10.76 17.28
N ALA A 130 -7.12 11.69 16.48
CA ALA A 130 -8.28 11.43 15.64
C ALA A 130 -8.05 10.27 14.66
N PHE A 131 -6.86 10.17 14.07
CA PHE A 131 -6.54 9.07 13.15
C PHE A 131 -6.51 7.73 13.88
N ARG A 132 -5.90 7.65 15.07
CA ARG A 132 -5.87 6.41 15.85
C ARG A 132 -7.28 5.96 16.30
N LYS A 133 -8.15 6.93 16.63
CA LYS A 133 -9.56 6.67 16.94
C LYS A 133 -10.30 6.13 15.73
N ALA A 134 -10.13 6.77 14.57
CA ALA A 134 -10.71 6.29 13.31
C ALA A 134 -10.20 4.89 12.96
N TRP A 135 -8.88 4.68 13.01
CA TRP A 135 -8.25 3.39 12.71
C TRP A 135 -8.87 2.25 13.54
N ARG A 136 -9.08 2.42 14.85
CA ARG A 136 -9.75 1.40 15.68
C ARG A 136 -11.16 1.08 15.21
N ALA A 137 -11.89 2.07 14.72
CA ALA A 137 -13.26 1.89 14.25
C ALA A 137 -13.33 1.23 12.87
N VAL A 138 -12.31 1.40 12.02
CA VAL A 138 -12.39 1.02 10.61
C VAL A 138 -11.34 -0.01 10.16
N SER A 139 -10.37 -0.42 10.99
CA SER A 139 -9.19 -1.18 10.52
C SER A 139 -9.52 -2.57 9.95
N SER A 140 -10.58 -3.21 10.45
CA SER A 140 -10.94 -4.59 10.13
C SER A 140 -11.36 -4.83 8.68
N GLN A 141 -11.68 -3.77 7.94
CA GLN A 141 -12.10 -3.85 6.54
C GLN A 141 -10.92 -3.89 5.54
N PHE A 142 -9.69 -3.65 6.01
CA PHE A 142 -8.49 -3.54 5.16
C PHE A 142 -7.72 -4.86 5.08
N ASP A 143 -6.77 -4.95 4.15
CA ASP A 143 -5.86 -6.09 3.97
C ASP A 143 -5.09 -6.40 5.25
N SER A 144 -5.07 -7.68 5.63
CA SER A 144 -4.47 -8.12 6.90
C SER A 144 -2.98 -7.77 7.06
N GLU A 145 -2.22 -7.75 5.96
CA GLU A 145 -0.82 -7.35 6.01
C GLU A 145 -0.67 -5.84 6.16
N PHE A 146 -1.51 -5.06 5.46
CA PHE A 146 -1.56 -3.61 5.64
C PHE A 146 -2.00 -3.24 7.06
N GLU A 147 -3.00 -3.93 7.61
CA GLU A 147 -3.45 -3.74 8.99
C GLU A 147 -2.31 -3.98 9.98
N SER A 148 -1.59 -5.08 9.81
CA SER A 148 -0.42 -5.42 10.63
C SER A 148 0.66 -4.34 10.56
N ALA A 149 0.99 -3.87 9.35
CA ALA A 149 1.98 -2.80 9.15
C ALA A 149 1.54 -1.47 9.79
N MET A 150 0.28 -1.09 9.64
CA MET A 150 -0.26 0.12 10.25
C MET A 150 -0.29 0.05 11.78
N ASN A 151 -0.62 -1.11 12.35
CA ASN A 151 -0.57 -1.33 13.79
C ASN A 151 0.85 -1.15 14.35
N GLU A 152 1.87 -1.63 13.63
CA GLU A 152 3.28 -1.41 14.00
C GLU A 152 3.67 0.08 13.96
N ILE A 153 3.27 0.79 12.89
CA ILE A 153 3.50 2.22 12.73
C ILE A 153 2.85 3.01 13.88
N ILE A 154 1.61 2.68 14.21
CA ILE A 154 0.86 3.31 15.32
C ILE A 154 1.54 3.05 16.67
N GLY A 155 1.92 1.80 16.95
CA GLY A 155 2.64 1.45 18.17
C GLY A 155 3.93 2.25 18.32
N THR A 156 4.71 2.36 17.24
CA THR A 156 5.95 3.16 17.20
C THR A 156 5.69 4.65 17.44
N ALA A 157 4.65 5.21 16.82
CA ALA A 157 4.27 6.60 17.00
C ALA A 157 3.87 6.90 18.46
N GLN A 158 3.10 6.01 19.09
CA GLN A 158 2.69 6.15 20.49
C GLN A 158 3.87 6.10 21.45
N GLN A 159 4.82 5.18 21.24
CA GLN A 159 6.04 5.09 22.04
C GLN A 159 6.88 6.36 21.94
N ARG A 160 7.02 6.94 20.74
CA ARG A 160 7.73 8.22 20.55
C ARG A 160 7.05 9.35 21.30
N LEU A 161 5.73 9.48 21.21
CA LEU A 161 4.97 10.50 21.93
C LEU A 161 5.12 10.37 23.45
N GLN A 162 5.06 9.14 23.97
CA GLN A 162 5.26 8.88 25.40
C GLN A 162 6.67 9.28 25.86
N ARG A 163 7.71 8.93 25.09
CA ARG A 163 9.09 9.33 25.40
C ARG A 163 9.27 10.84 25.40
N THR A 164 8.73 11.53 24.39
CA THR A 164 8.80 13.00 24.33
C THR A 164 8.09 13.66 25.50
N ALA A 165 6.92 13.15 25.90
CA ALA A 165 6.18 13.65 27.06
C ALA A 165 6.94 13.42 28.37
N LEU A 166 7.57 12.23 28.54
CA LEU A 166 8.41 11.91 29.70
C LEU A 166 9.64 12.83 29.79
N HIS A 167 10.30 13.11 28.68
CA HIS A 167 11.43 14.05 28.64
C HIS A 167 11.00 15.48 28.97
N ALA A 168 9.90 15.97 28.39
CA ALA A 168 9.37 17.30 28.69
C ALA A 168 8.95 17.46 30.17
N ALA A 169 8.44 16.39 30.80
CA ALA A 169 8.11 16.40 32.22
C ALA A 169 9.35 16.34 33.15
N ALA A 170 10.50 15.89 32.65
CA ALA A 170 11.74 15.75 33.41
C ALA A 170 12.63 17.02 33.39
N GLU A 171 12.36 17.98 32.51
CA GLU A 171 12.95 19.33 32.52
C GLU A 171 11.92 20.36 33.03
N PRO A 172 11.73 20.49 34.36
CA PRO A 172 10.96 21.63 34.87
C PRO A 172 11.78 22.90 34.61
N GLU A 173 11.12 23.90 34.00
CA GLU A 173 11.68 25.19 33.61
C GLU A 173 12.77 25.69 34.58
N ARG A 174 13.97 25.94 34.04
CA ARG A 174 14.99 26.80 34.66
C ARG A 174 14.69 28.26 34.33
#